data_AF-A0A9E2BXX5-F1
#
_entry.id   AF-A0A9E2BXX5-F1
#
_cell.length_a   1.000
_cell.length_b   1.000
_cell.length_c   1.000
_cell.angle_alpha   90.00
_cell.angle_beta   90.00
_cell.angle_gamma   90.00
#
_symmetry.space_group_name_H-M   'P 1'
#
loop_
_entity.id
_entity.type
_entity.pdbx_description
1 polymer ?
#
loop_
_entity_poly.entity_id
_entity_poly.type
_entity_poly.pdbx_seq_one_letter_code
_entity_poly.pdbx_strand_id
1 'polypeptide(L)'
;MRFHFIDVGHGDAILIEEEGQGISLVDAGKPEYGETVWHYLQDLGIQRIEQLYVTHTHVDHVGGIPTILDNMDVGAIYHTGMMHDWKAPRSSLSI
;
A
#
# COMPACT_ATOMS: atom_id res chain seq x y z
N MET A 1 -17.75 -1.55 -6.10
CA MET A 1 -16.71 -1.18 -5.12
C MET A 1 -16.64 -2.23 -4.03
N ARG A 2 -15.47 -2.84 -3.81
CA ARG A 2 -15.21 -3.83 -2.73
C ARG A 2 -14.06 -3.37 -1.86
N PHE A 3 -14.11 -3.74 -0.58
CA PHE A 3 -13.07 -3.44 0.41
C PHE A 3 -12.59 -4.74 1.05
N HIS A 4 -11.29 -4.88 1.15
CA HIS A 4 -10.62 -6.04 1.72
C HIS A 4 -9.74 -5.54 2.85
N PHE A 5 -10.05 -5.95 4.09
CA PHE A 5 -9.23 -5.67 5.25
C PHE A 5 -8.28 -6.84 5.43
N ILE A 6 -7.01 -6.63 5.09
CA ILE A 6 -6.00 -7.68 5.09
C ILE A 6 -5.45 -7.78 6.52
N ASP A 7 -5.43 -9.00 7.07
CA ASP A 7 -4.90 -9.21 8.41
C ASP A 7 -3.37 -9.06 8.41
N VAL A 8 -2.92 -7.96 9.01
CA VAL A 8 -1.51 -7.61 9.20
C VAL A 8 -1.17 -7.44 10.70
N GLY A 9 -1.97 -8.05 11.58
CA GLY A 9 -1.81 -7.94 13.02
C GLY A 9 -2.08 -6.52 13.56
N HIS A 10 -1.05 -5.68 13.65
CA HIS A 10 -1.15 -4.30 14.15
C HIS A 10 -0.82 -3.30 13.06
N GLY A 11 -1.65 -2.25 12.96
CA GLY A 11 -1.66 -1.28 11.87
C GLY A 11 -2.70 -1.64 10.81
N ASP A 12 -2.58 -1.01 9.63
CA ASP A 12 -3.60 -1.11 8.57
C ASP A 12 -3.02 -1.65 7.25
N ALA A 13 -3.85 -2.40 6.51
CA ALA A 13 -3.68 -2.76 5.12
C ALA A 13 -5.06 -2.99 4.48
N ILE A 14 -5.48 -2.09 3.59
CA ILE A 14 -6.82 -2.11 2.98
C ILE A 14 -6.70 -2.08 1.46
N LEU A 15 -7.17 -3.13 0.81
CA LEU A 15 -7.33 -3.16 -0.64
C LEU A 15 -8.73 -2.65 -1.02
N ILE A 16 -8.79 -1.76 -2.00
CA ILE A 16 -10.03 -1.21 -2.56
C ILE A 16 -10.07 -1.57 -4.05
N GLU A 17 -11.14 -2.29 -4.43
CA GLU A 17 -11.44 -2.58 -5.83
C GLU A 17 -12.58 -1.68 -6.31
N GLU A 18 -12.29 -0.79 -7.25
CA GLU A 18 -13.28 0.10 -7.85
C GLU A 18 -13.37 -0.11 -9.37
N GLU A 19 -14.57 -0.44 -9.83
CA GLU A 19 -14.84 -0.62 -11.25
C GLU A 19 -14.55 0.67 -12.02
N GLY A 20 -13.68 0.59 -13.02
CA GLY A 20 -13.30 1.73 -13.85
C GLY A 20 -12.22 2.66 -13.25
N GLN A 21 -11.85 2.51 -11.97
CA GLN A 21 -10.76 3.28 -11.34
C GLN A 21 -9.51 2.44 -11.01
N GLY A 22 -9.62 1.10 -11.10
CA GLY A 22 -8.51 0.19 -10.87
C GLY A 22 -8.38 -0.23 -9.40
N ILE A 23 -7.16 -0.57 -9.00
CA ILE A 23 -6.84 -1.09 -7.68
C ILE A 23 -6.15 -0.03 -6.84
N SER A 24 -6.68 0.20 -5.64
CA SER A 24 -6.05 1.06 -4.64
C SER A 24 -5.66 0.27 -3.40
N LEU A 25 -4.54 0.66 -2.78
CA LEU A 25 -4.07 0.10 -1.51
C LEU A 25 -3.95 1.23 -0.49
N VAL A 26 -4.38 1.00 0.74
CA VAL A 26 -4.19 1.90 1.87
C VAL A 26 -3.32 1.19 2.90
N ASP A 27 -2.13 1.74 3.14
CA ASP A 27 -1.10 1.17 4.03
C ASP A 27 -0.74 -0.30 3.71
N ALA A 28 0.24 -0.87 4.42
CA ALA A 28 0.72 -2.25 4.20
C ALA A 28 1.25 -2.93 5.47
N GLY A 29 0.84 -2.49 6.65
CA GLY A 29 1.28 -3.09 7.91
C GLY A 29 2.77 -2.86 8.23
N LYS A 30 3.28 -3.63 9.20
CA LYS A 30 4.71 -3.72 9.54
C LYS A 30 5.53 -4.42 8.45
N PRO A 31 6.89 -4.31 8.46
CA PRO A 31 7.74 -4.95 7.46
C PRO A 31 7.53 -6.47 7.34
N GLU A 32 7.27 -7.17 8.43
CA GLU A 32 7.02 -8.61 8.40
C GLU A 32 5.72 -9.02 7.65
N TYR A 33 4.81 -8.07 7.38
CA TYR A 33 3.56 -8.32 6.66
C TYR A 33 3.57 -7.88 5.19
N GLY A 34 4.67 -7.29 4.70
CA GLY A 34 4.76 -6.88 3.28
C GLY A 34 4.51 -8.04 2.31
N GLU A 35 5.09 -9.22 2.58
CA GLU A 35 4.87 -10.43 1.79
C GLU A 35 3.43 -10.95 1.89
N THR A 36 2.80 -10.84 3.08
CA THR A 36 1.39 -11.21 3.27
C THR A 36 0.48 -10.38 2.38
N VAL A 37 0.68 -9.06 2.36
CA VAL A 37 -0.10 -8.14 1.52
C VAL A 37 0.16 -8.41 0.04
N TRP A 38 1.42 -8.58 -0.36
CA TRP A 38 1.77 -8.89 -1.75
C TRP A 38 1.16 -10.21 -2.24
N HIS A 39 1.29 -11.30 -1.48
CA HIS A 39 0.69 -12.58 -1.82
C HIS A 39 -0.83 -12.51 -1.91
N TYR A 40 -1.48 -11.76 -1.01
CA TYR A 40 -2.92 -11.54 -1.10
C TYR A 40 -3.34 -10.87 -2.42
N LEU A 41 -2.60 -9.87 -2.88
CA LEU A 41 -2.84 -9.22 -4.18
C LEU A 41 -2.59 -10.18 -5.35
N GLN A 42 -1.52 -10.98 -5.29
CA GLN A 42 -1.20 -11.99 -6.30
C GLN A 42 -2.29 -13.06 -6.42
N ASP A 43 -2.81 -13.56 -5.30
CA ASP A 43 -3.87 -14.58 -5.27
C ASP A 43 -5.18 -14.07 -5.88
N LEU A 44 -5.42 -12.74 -5.83
CA LEU A 44 -6.53 -12.07 -6.51
C LEU A 44 -6.25 -11.76 -7.99
N GLY A 45 -5.05 -12.08 -8.49
CA GLY A 45 -4.63 -11.81 -9.86
C GLY A 45 -4.35 -10.32 -10.14
N ILE A 46 -4.11 -9.53 -9.10
CA ILE A 46 -3.83 -8.09 -9.22
C ILE A 46 -2.37 -7.90 -9.64
N GLN A 47 -2.16 -7.16 -10.72
CA GLN A 47 -0.82 -6.94 -11.32
C GLN A 47 -0.26 -5.54 -11.07
N ARG A 48 -1.12 -4.59 -10.70
CA ARG A 48 -0.76 -3.17 -10.58
C ARG A 48 -1.64 -2.49 -9.54
N ILE A 49 -1.04 -1.57 -8.79
CA ILE A 49 -1.75 -0.67 -7.88
C ILE A 49 -1.77 0.71 -8.55
N GLU A 50 -2.96 1.23 -8.83
CA GLU A 50 -3.08 2.58 -9.41
C GLU A 50 -2.82 3.65 -8.37
N GLN A 51 -3.29 3.44 -7.14
CA GLN A 51 -3.22 4.44 -6.07
C GLN A 51 -2.82 3.78 -4.75
N LEU A 52 -1.69 4.21 -4.19
CA LEU A 52 -1.26 3.83 -2.85
C LEU A 52 -1.45 4.99 -1.89
N TYR A 53 -2.30 4.83 -0.89
CA TYR A 53 -2.57 5.81 0.14
C TYR A 53 -1.79 5.46 1.40
N VAL A 54 -1.07 6.44 1.94
CA VAL A 54 -0.34 6.34 3.20
C VAL A 54 -1.03 7.23 4.22
N THR A 55 -1.62 6.62 5.26
CA THR A 55 -2.37 7.37 6.27
C THR A 55 -1.44 8.25 7.11
N HIS A 56 -0.37 7.65 7.62
CA HIS A 56 0.71 8.30 8.36
C HIS A 56 1.96 7.40 8.38
N THR A 57 3.09 7.93 8.84
CA THR A 57 4.42 7.31 8.61
C THR A 57 4.90 6.39 9.74
N HIS A 58 3.99 5.90 10.60
CA HIS A 58 4.37 4.91 11.60
C HIS A 58 4.68 3.56 10.94
N VAL A 59 5.66 2.85 11.50
CA VAL A 59 6.22 1.61 10.93
C VAL A 59 5.19 0.49 10.75
N ASP A 60 4.16 0.48 11.58
CA ASP A 60 3.04 -0.45 11.51
C ASP A 60 2.03 -0.13 10.40
N HIS A 61 2.19 0.97 9.68
CA HIS A 61 1.40 1.31 8.51
C HIS A 61 2.23 1.25 7.21
N VAL A 62 3.43 1.83 7.23
CA VAL A 62 4.28 1.94 6.02
C VAL A 62 5.29 0.82 5.87
N GLY A 63 5.47 -0.02 6.90
CA GLY A 63 6.57 -0.98 6.98
C GLY A 63 6.57 -2.00 5.85
N GLY A 64 5.40 -2.44 5.39
CA GLY A 64 5.26 -3.38 4.28
C GLY A 64 5.29 -2.75 2.88
N ILE A 65 5.21 -1.41 2.76
CA ILE A 65 5.19 -0.71 1.46
C ILE A 65 6.46 -0.98 0.62
N PRO A 66 7.69 -1.05 1.17
CA PRO A 66 8.87 -1.41 0.39
C PRO A 66 8.69 -2.71 -0.40
N THR A 67 8.17 -3.76 0.23
CA THR A 67 7.90 -5.04 -0.43
C THR A 67 6.91 -4.89 -1.60
N ILE A 68 5.90 -4.03 -1.44
CA ILE A 68 4.94 -3.73 -2.51
C ILE A 68 5.63 -3.02 -3.68
N LEU A 69 6.43 -1.99 -3.40
CA LEU A 69 7.15 -1.23 -4.43
C LEU A 69 8.23 -2.04 -5.15
N ASP A 70 8.84 -3.02 -4.46
CA ASP A 70 9.85 -3.90 -5.04
C ASP A 70 9.25 -4.96 -5.97
N ASN A 71 7.98 -5.34 -5.76
CA ASN A 71 7.33 -6.45 -6.49
C ASN A 71 6.19 -6.03 -7.42
N MET A 72 5.68 -4.79 -7.33
CA MET A 72 4.52 -4.34 -8.10
C MET A 72 4.71 -2.92 -8.63
N ASP A 73 4.17 -2.68 -9.82
CA ASP A 73 4.04 -1.34 -10.36
C ASP A 73 2.98 -0.55 -9.56
N VAL A 74 3.39 0.61 -9.06
CA VAL A 74 2.51 1.56 -8.35
C VAL A 74 2.43 2.87 -9.14
N GLY A 75 1.21 3.30 -9.46
CA GLY A 75 0.94 4.51 -10.23
C GLY A 75 1.21 5.79 -9.45
N ALA A 76 0.30 6.15 -8.54
CA ALA A 76 0.41 7.32 -7.68
C ALA A 76 0.51 6.91 -6.21
N ILE A 77 1.31 7.66 -5.44
CA ILE A 77 1.39 7.51 -3.98
C ILE A 77 0.93 8.80 -3.34
N TYR A 78 -0.09 8.71 -2.49
CA TYR A 78 -0.67 9.82 -1.73
C TYR A 78 -0.29 9.70 -0.26
N HIS A 79 0.15 10.78 0.36
CA HIS A 79 0.47 10.81 1.79
C HIS A 79 0.14 12.18 2.39
N THR A 80 -0.07 12.23 3.71
CA THR A 80 -0.52 13.44 4.43
C THR A 80 0.53 14.55 4.58
N GLY A 81 1.70 14.44 3.93
CA GLY A 81 2.83 15.38 4.07
C GLY A 81 3.57 15.30 5.41
N MET A 82 3.02 14.66 6.45
CA MET A 82 3.66 14.48 7.76
C MET A 82 4.59 13.25 7.75
N MET A 83 5.86 13.48 7.43
CA MET A 83 6.92 12.47 7.53
C MET A 83 7.59 12.54 8.91
N HIS A 84 7.35 11.54 9.75
CA HIS A 84 8.11 11.34 10.99
C HIS A 84 9.35 10.49 10.69
N ASP A 85 9.16 9.27 10.16
CA ASP A 85 10.26 8.27 10.10
C ASP A 85 10.52 7.67 8.70
N TRP A 86 9.59 7.82 7.75
CA TRP A 86 9.68 7.22 6.41
C TRP A 86 9.85 8.27 5.30
N LYS A 87 10.79 8.01 4.37
CA LYS A 87 10.99 8.82 3.15
C LYS A 87 10.61 7.98 1.92
N ALA A 88 9.51 8.33 1.28
CA ALA A 88 9.11 7.72 0.01
C ALA A 88 10.23 7.90 -1.04
N PRO A 89 10.42 6.94 -1.97
CA PRO A 89 11.33 7.08 -3.10
C PRO A 89 11.02 8.37 -3.88
N ARG A 90 12.07 9.11 -4.27
CA ARG A 90 11.96 10.46 -4.86
C ARG A 90 11.15 10.55 -6.16
N SER A 91 10.85 9.44 -6.83
CA SER A 91 10.22 9.39 -8.17
C SER A 91 8.70 9.33 -8.16
N SER A 92 8.04 9.24 -7.01
CA SER A 92 6.59 8.99 -6.92
C SER A 92 5.77 10.12 -6.29
N LEU A 93 6.34 11.33 -6.19
CA LEU A 93 5.64 12.50 -5.64
C LEU A 93 4.72 13.14 -6.69
N SER A 94 3.41 12.95 -6.55
CA SER A 94 2.40 13.83 -7.13
C SER A 94 1.68 14.53 -5.99
N ILE A 95 1.75 15.87 -5.99
CA ILE A 95 0.99 16.75 -5.07
C ILE A 95 -0.47 16.78 -5.53
#